data_AF-A0A354HT71-F1
#
_entry.id   AF-A0A354HT71-F1
#
_cell.length_a   1.000
_cell.length_b   1.000
_cell.length_c   1.000
_cell.angle_alpha   90.00
_cell.angle_beta   90.00
_cell.angle_gamma   90.00
#
_symmetry.space_group_name_H-M   'P 1'
#
loop_
_entity.id
_entity.type
_entity.pdbx_description
1 polymer ?
#
loop_
_entity_poly.entity_id
_entity_poly.type
_entity_poly.pdbx_seq_one_letter_code
_entity_poly.pdbx_strand_id
1 'polypeptide(L)' 'MDWTEILITINTEAVEAVANFVHESGAGGVVIENNDNGTSTVTAYFPVGQATQTMLASLEKFWLNLETLDLKA' A
#
# COMPACT_ATOMS: atom_id res chain seq x y z
N MET A 1 22.94 -0.07 -2.68
CA MET A 1 21.83 -0.68 -1.92
C MET A 1 20.68 -0.71 -2.88
N ASP A 2 20.21 -1.91 -3.25
CA ASP A 2 19.19 -2.04 -4.30
C ASP A 2 17.80 -1.89 -3.68
N TRP A 3 16.95 -1.11 -4.33
CA TRP A 3 15.59 -0.82 -3.90
C TRP A 3 14.61 -1.38 -4.93
N THR A 4 13.48 -1.89 -4.44
CA THR A 4 12.33 -2.29 -5.25
C THR A 4 11.26 -1.21 -5.13
N GLU A 5 10.78 -0.75 -6.27
CA GLU A 5 9.60 0.10 -6.37
C GLU A 5 8.35 -0.78 -6.33
N ILE A 6 7.38 -0.40 -5.50
CA ILE A 6 6.07 -1.02 -5.38
C ILE A 6 5.04 0.02 -5.77
N LEU A 7 4.18 -0.33 -6.73
CA LEU A 7 3.05 0.48 -7.16
C LEU A 7 1.75 -0.23 -6.75
N ILE A 8 0.92 0.48 -5.99
CA ILE A 8 -0.40 0.01 -5.54
C ILE A 8 -1.44 0.96 -6.10
N THR A 9 -2.33 0.45 -6.95
CA THR A 9 -3.49 1.22 -7.42
C THR A 9 -4.71 0.85 -6.59
N ILE A 10 -5.36 1.85 -5.98
CA ILE A 10 -6.48 1.65 -5.06
C ILE A 10 -7.53 2.74 -5.26
N ASN A 11 -8.75 2.54 -4.77
CA ASN A 11 -9.75 3.61 -4.74
C ASN A 11 -9.26 4.78 -3.88
N THR A 12 -9.52 6.01 -4.35
CA THR A 12 -9.07 7.25 -3.68
C THR A 12 -9.52 7.31 -2.23
N GLU A 13 -10.71 6.80 -1.91
CA GLU A 13 -11.25 6.79 -0.54
C GLU A 13 -10.40 5.97 0.45
N ALA A 14 -9.68 4.96 -0.04
CA ALA A 14 -8.82 4.09 0.77
C ALA A 14 -7.34 4.49 0.72
N VAL A 15 -6.97 5.49 -0.10
CA VAL A 15 -5.57 5.80 -0.39
C VAL A 15 -4.76 6.16 0.84
N GLU A 16 -5.33 6.95 1.74
CA GLU A 16 -4.67 7.38 2.98
C GLU A 16 -4.40 6.19 3.91
N ALA A 17 -5.35 5.26 4.02
CA ALA A 17 -5.18 4.07 4.85
C ALA A 17 -4.06 3.17 4.31
N VAL A 18 -4.01 2.97 2.99
CA VAL A 18 -2.97 2.19 2.33
C VAL A 18 -1.61 2.89 2.40
N ALA A 19 -1.55 4.19 2.16
CA ALA A 19 -0.31 4.96 2.25
C ALA A 19 0.29 4.93 3.65
N ASN A 20 -0.55 5.08 4.69
CA ASN A 20 -0.11 4.97 6.08
C ASN A 20 0.40 3.57 6.40
N PHE A 21 -0.33 2.52 6.00
CA PHE A 21 0.12 1.14 6.19
C PHE A 21 1.49 0.89 5.54
N VAL A 22 1.69 1.36 4.30
CA VAL A 22 2.95 1.21 3.57
C VAL A 22 4.08 1.97 4.25
N HIS A 23 3.81 3.19 4.73
CA HIS A 23 4.78 3.99 5.48
C HIS A 23 5.20 3.29 6.79
N GLU A 24 4.24 2.83 7.58
CA GLU A 24 4.45 2.11 8.85
C GLU A 24 5.17 0.77 8.65
N SER A 25 5.03 0.16 7.48
CA SER A 25 5.74 -1.07 7.09
C SER A 25 7.24 -0.86 6.80
N GLY A 26 7.74 0.38 6.89
CA GLY A 26 9.16 0.71 6.75
C GLY A 26 9.57 1.16 5.35
N ALA A 27 8.64 1.71 4.57
CA ALA A 27 8.97 2.31 3.27
C ALA A 27 9.98 3.46 3.45
N GLY A 28 10.95 3.56 2.53
CA GLY A 28 11.90 4.68 2.48
C GLY A 28 11.26 6.02 2.05
N GLY A 29 10.02 5.97 1.57
CA GLY A 29 9.20 7.09 1.15
C GLY A 29 7.90 6.59 0.55
N VAL A 30 6.86 7.42 0.60
CA VAL A 30 5.54 7.12 0.00
C VAL A 30 5.11 8.33 -0.81
N VAL A 31 4.75 8.10 -2.07
CA VAL A 31 4.18 9.11 -2.96
C VAL A 31 2.76 8.68 -3.30
N ILE A 32 1.84 9.64 -3.27
CA ILE A 32 0.44 9.45 -3.65
C ILE A 32 0.18 10.28 -4.90
N GLU A 33 -0.30 9.63 -5.94
CA GLU A 33 -0.77 10.26 -7.17
C GLU A 33 -2.27 9.99 -7.32
N ASN A 34 -3.07 11.03 -7.50
CA ASN A 34 -4.51 10.89 -7.74
C ASN A 34 -4.76 10.76 -9.24
N ASN A 35 -5.52 9.74 -9.63
CA ASN A 35 -5.89 9.48 -11.01
C ASN A 35 -7.30 10.03 -11.28
N ASP A 36 -7.57 10.46 -12.52
CA ASP A 36 -8.85 11.08 -12.90
C ASP A 36 -10.07 10.14 -12.84
N ASN A 37 -9.85 8.84 -12.60
CA ASN A 37 -10.88 7.79 -12.60
C ASN A 37 -11.35 7.37 -11.20
N GLY A 38 -11.09 8.18 -10.17
CA GLY A 38 -11.46 7.86 -8.78
C GLY A 38 -10.52 6.86 -8.10
N THR A 39 -9.41 6.50 -8.74
CA THR A 39 -8.33 5.73 -8.11
C THR A 39 -7.14 6.62 -7.78
N SER A 40 -6.28 6.15 -6.91
CA SER A 40 -4.97 6.74 -6.63
C SER A 40 -3.90 5.66 -6.72
N THR A 41 -2.70 6.06 -7.07
CA THR A 41 -1.51 5.21 -7.09
C THR A 41 -0.61 5.59 -5.91
N VAL A 42 -0.30 4.60 -5.08
CA VAL A 42 0.69 4.70 -4.01
C VAL A 42 1.99 4.07 -4.51
N THR A 43 3.05 4.88 -4.57
CA THR A 43 4.39 4.44 -4.94
C THR A 43 5.29 4.44 -3.71
N ALA A 44 5.95 3.33 -3.44
CA ALA A 44 6.85 3.18 -2.30
C ALA A 44 8.09 2.36 -2.63
N TYR A 45 9.16 2.61 -1.87
CA TYR A 45 10.46 1.98 -2.07
C TYR A 45 10.86 1.15 -0.85
N PHE A 46 11.22 -0.11 -1.09
CA PHE A 46 11.71 -1.04 -0.08
C PHE A 46 13.07 -1.62 -0.46
N PRO A 47 13.94 -1.96 0.51
CA PRO A 47 15.15 -2.71 0.21
C PRO A 47 14.82 -4.05 -0.43
N VAL A 48 15.56 -4.43 -1.46
CA VAL A 48 15.42 -5.74 -2.11
C VAL A 48 15.58 -6.84 -1.07
N GLY A 49 14.67 -7.83 -1.09
CA GLY A 49 14.75 -9.03 -0.26
C GLY A 49 13.60 -9.15 0.75
N GLN A 50 13.92 -9.63 1.95
CA GLN A 50 12.93 -10.10 2.91
C GLN A 50 11.96 -9.00 3.36
N ALA A 51 12.44 -7.75 3.50
CA ALA A 51 11.59 -6.61 3.88
C ALA A 51 10.44 -6.40 2.89
N THR A 52 10.74 -6.43 1.58
CA THR A 52 9.73 -6.32 0.52
C THR A 52 8.72 -7.48 0.58
N GLN A 53 9.20 -8.72 0.77
CA GLN A 53 8.33 -9.89 0.86
C GLN A 53 7.42 -9.84 2.09
N THR A 54 7.93 -9.42 3.25
CA THR A 54 7.14 -9.26 4.48
C THR A 54 6.09 -8.17 4.34
N MET A 55 6.43 -7.05 3.69
CA MET A 55 5.47 -5.99 3.40
C MET A 55 4.34 -6.50 2.51
N LEU A 56 4.67 -7.15 1.38
CA LEU A 56 3.65 -7.68 0.46
C LEU A 56 2.72 -8.71 1.14
N ALA A 57 3.28 -9.61 1.96
CA ALA A 57 2.47 -10.57 2.71
C ALA A 57 1.58 -9.92 3.78
N SER A 58 2.04 -8.83 4.40
CA SER A 58 1.25 -8.08 5.39
C SER A 58 0.14 -7.29 4.70
N LEU A 59 0.43 -6.76 3.52
CA LEU A 59 -0.48 -6.01 2.69
C LEU A 59 -1.62 -6.92 2.15
N GLU A 60 -1.31 -8.14 1.72
CA GLU A 60 -2.31 -9.15 1.34
C GLU A 60 -3.27 -9.48 2.51
N LYS A 61 -2.72 -9.66 3.71
CA LYS A 61 -3.54 -9.86 4.92
C LYS A 61 -4.42 -8.67 5.25
N PHE A 62 -3.90 -7.45 5.06
CA PHE A 62 -4.67 -6.23 5.26
C PHE A 62 -5.87 -6.17 4.32
N TRP A 63 -5.70 -6.51 3.04
CA TRP A 63 -6.82 -6.60 2.09
C TRP A 63 -7.85 -7.66 2.47
N LEU A 64 -7.42 -8.86 2.85
CA LEU A 64 -8.34 -9.92 3.30
C LEU A 64 -9.16 -9.45 4.51
N ASN A 65 -8.54 -8.74 5.46
CA ASN A 65 -9.26 -8.20 6.60
C ASN A 65 -10.30 -7.16 6.18
N LEU A 66 -9.98 -6.29 5.21
CA LEU A 66 -10.93 -5.31 4.68
C LEU A 66 -12.12 -5.97 3.97
N GLU A 67 -11.91 -7.04 3.19
CA GLU A 67 -13.00 -7.78 2.56
C GLU A 67 -13.92 -8.46 3.59
N THR A 68 -13.37 -8.90 4.72
CA THR A 68 -14.16 -9.50 5.80
C THR A 68 -14.86 -8.48 6.71
N LEU A 69 -14.49 -7.20 6.62
CA LEU A 69 -15.10 -6.11 7.35
C LEU A 69 -16.42 -5.71 6.67
N ASP A 70 -17.52 -6.36 7.07
CA ASP A 70 -18.89 -5.90 6.76
C ASP A 70 -19.18 -4.60 7.54
N LEU A 71 -18.63 -3.49 7.05
CA LEU A 71 -18.89 -2.15 7.59
C LEU A 71 -20.31 -1.74 7.23
N LYS A 72 -21.26 -2.10 8.10
CA LYS A 72 -22.59 -1.48 8.08
C LYS A 72 -22.48 -0.06 8.64
N ALA A 73 -22.69 0.91 7.76
CA ALA A 73 -22.89 2.32 8.11
C ALA A 73 -24.20 2.51 8.90
#